data_AF-A0A7Z0NLQ7-F1
#
_entry.id   AF-A0A7Z0NLQ7-F1
#
_cell.length_a   1.000
_cell.length_b   1.000
_cell.length_c   1.000
_cell.angle_alpha   90.00
_cell.angle_beta   90.00
_cell.angle_gamma   90.00
#
_symmetry.space_group_name_H-M   'P 1'
#
loop_
_entity.id
_entity.type
_entity.pdbx_description
1 polymer ?
#
loop_
_entity_poly.entity_id
_entity_poly.type
_entity_poly.pdbx_seq_one_letter_code
_entity_poly.pdbx_strand_id
1 'polypeptide(L)'
;MTNSRLRWTAPAVSLLLLVTACGPQGEAANADDPGQPEAPHPADAVVFQMTAIGGFGMPSALASRIPSLSVYGDGRVISEGPTILIYPGPALPNLQLHPIAPEDVSTLLESARAAGLDGAVDFGTPAIADAPTTRFTVRGANGTEQIDVPALTEASADAPGLTADQRAARTQLRAFVASLTSDSGLLAPTKADSAKPYVPTVVAGVVEPFSDAEGLGQPEVAWPGPTLPGEPLGADTGPGCVTVTGAELQTLLATAAETTVAAPWTSDGKSWTVQLRPLLPDETSCGDLVVNG
;
A
#
# COMPACT_ATOMS: atom_id res chain seq x y z
N MET A 1 42.80 -51.10 -46.79
CA MET A 1 42.47 -52.44 -47.35
C MET A 1 41.30 -52.97 -46.51
N THR A 2 40.05 -52.99 -47.02
CA THR A 2 39.39 -54.18 -47.62
C THR A 2 39.47 -55.42 -46.72
N ASN A 3 38.44 -56.18 -46.31
CA ASN A 3 37.01 -56.35 -46.64
C ASN A 3 36.33 -57.11 -45.45
N SER A 4 35.01 -57.35 -45.28
CA SER A 4 33.78 -57.17 -46.07
C SER A 4 32.53 -57.06 -45.14
N ARG A 5 31.31 -57.19 -45.69
CA ARG A 5 30.06 -57.61 -44.99
C ARG A 5 29.85 -59.13 -45.16
N LEU A 6 29.06 -59.82 -44.30
CA LEU A 6 27.72 -60.42 -44.64
C LEU A 6 27.10 -61.34 -43.53
N ARG A 7 25.87 -60.97 -43.11
CA ARG A 7 24.66 -61.74 -42.68
C ARG A 7 24.72 -63.20 -42.13
N TRP A 8 24.06 -63.39 -40.98
CA TRP A 8 22.97 -64.37 -40.62
C TRP A 8 22.85 -64.39 -39.07
N THR A 9 21.72 -64.63 -38.38
CA THR A 9 20.28 -64.88 -38.69
C THR A 9 19.44 -64.45 -37.47
N ALA A 10 18.15 -64.14 -37.64
CA ALA A 10 17.22 -63.94 -36.52
C ALA A 10 16.87 -65.28 -35.83
N PRO A 11 16.30 -65.24 -34.60
CA PRO A 11 14.83 -65.27 -34.53
C PRO A 11 14.22 -64.25 -33.56
N ALA A 12 12.95 -63.94 -33.80
CA ALA A 12 12.16 -63.03 -32.96
C ALA A 12 11.64 -63.73 -31.69
N VAL A 13 11.63 -63.00 -30.58
CA VAL A 13 10.77 -63.30 -29.43
C VAL A 13 10.00 -62.02 -29.11
N SER A 14 8.74 -61.97 -29.56
CA SER A 14 7.84 -60.85 -29.29
C SER A 14 7.35 -60.92 -27.85
N LEU A 15 7.95 -60.12 -26.97
CA LEU A 15 7.49 -59.97 -25.59
C LEU A 15 6.43 -58.86 -25.54
N LEU A 16 5.14 -59.23 -25.44
CA LEU A 16 4.07 -58.27 -25.19
C LEU A 16 4.17 -57.72 -23.76
N LEU A 17 4.67 -56.49 -23.62
CA LEU A 17 4.57 -55.71 -22.40
C LEU A 17 3.31 -54.84 -22.46
N LEU A 18 2.25 -55.27 -21.77
CA LEU A 18 1.07 -54.45 -21.50
C LEU A 18 1.42 -53.38 -20.46
N VAL A 19 1.84 -52.21 -20.92
CA VAL A 19 2.08 -51.05 -20.04
C VAL A 19 0.73 -50.36 -19.76
N THR A 20 0.19 -50.57 -18.56
CA THR A 20 -0.93 -49.79 -18.03
C THR A 20 -0.44 -48.41 -17.62
N ALA A 21 -0.33 -47.50 -18.57
CA ALA A 21 -0.01 -46.09 -18.31
C ALA A 21 -1.27 -45.33 -17.90
N CYS A 22 -1.46 -45.13 -16.59
CA CYS A 22 -2.35 -44.07 -16.09
C CYS A 22 -1.63 -42.72 -16.23
N GLY A 23 -1.60 -42.19 -17.44
CA GLY A 23 -1.27 -40.78 -17.67
C GLY A 23 -2.53 -39.93 -17.60
N PRO A 24 -2.55 -38.80 -16.87
CA PRO A 24 -3.65 -37.85 -17.00
C PRO A 24 -3.69 -37.35 -18.45
N GLN A 25 -4.82 -37.54 -19.12
CA GLN A 25 -5.02 -37.03 -20.46
C GLN A 25 -4.99 -35.50 -20.41
N GLY A 26 -4.20 -34.88 -21.28
CA GLY A 26 -4.30 -33.45 -21.53
C GLY A 26 -5.63 -33.17 -22.22
N GLU A 27 -6.66 -32.89 -21.43
CA GLU A 27 -7.91 -32.34 -21.92
C GLU A 27 -7.63 -30.95 -22.50
N ALA A 28 -8.34 -30.61 -23.58
CA ALA A 28 -8.13 -29.35 -24.29
C ALA A 28 -8.36 -28.12 -23.38
N ALA A 29 -7.76 -26.99 -23.77
CA ALA A 29 -8.07 -25.70 -23.17
C ALA A 29 -9.58 -25.45 -23.26
N ASN A 30 -10.27 -25.56 -22.14
CA ASN A 30 -11.65 -25.13 -22.00
C ASN A 30 -11.68 -23.60 -21.92
N ALA A 31 -12.70 -23.01 -22.53
CA ALA A 31 -12.91 -21.57 -22.56
C ALA A 31 -13.12 -21.00 -21.16
N ASP A 32 -12.97 -19.68 -21.02
CA ASP A 32 -13.41 -18.91 -19.86
C ASP A 32 -14.82 -19.35 -19.42
N ASP A 33 -14.91 -19.88 -18.20
CA ASP A 33 -16.19 -20.13 -17.52
C ASP A 33 -16.54 -18.89 -16.69
N PRO A 34 -17.53 -18.08 -17.10
CA PRO A 34 -17.92 -16.87 -16.37
C PRO A 34 -18.73 -17.24 -15.13
N GLY A 35 -18.05 -17.75 -14.10
CA GLY A 35 -18.71 -18.25 -12.89
C GLY A 35 -17.83 -18.89 -11.81
N GLN A 36 -16.53 -19.14 -12.06
CA GLN A 36 -15.61 -19.53 -10.98
C GLN A 36 -15.46 -18.36 -9.98
N PRO A 37 -15.75 -18.55 -8.68
CA PRO A 37 -15.45 -17.54 -7.67
C PRO A 37 -13.94 -17.26 -7.66
N GLU A 38 -13.57 -15.97 -7.62
CA GLU A 38 -12.16 -15.59 -7.50
C GLU A 38 -11.56 -16.23 -6.23
N ALA A 39 -10.36 -16.80 -6.35
CA ALA A 39 -9.74 -17.52 -5.25
C ALA A 39 -9.48 -16.55 -4.07
N PRO A 40 -9.78 -16.94 -2.81
CA PRO A 40 -9.61 -16.05 -1.66
C PRO A 40 -8.20 -15.47 -1.61
N HIS A 41 -8.11 -14.14 -1.54
CA HIS A 41 -6.83 -13.44 -1.43
C HIS A 41 -6.16 -13.76 -0.08
N PRO A 42 -4.81 -13.77 0.00
CA PRO A 42 -4.11 -13.90 1.29
C PRO A 42 -4.51 -12.77 2.24
N ALA A 43 -4.61 -13.06 3.55
CA ALA A 43 -5.17 -12.12 4.52
C ALA A 43 -4.49 -10.75 4.54
N ASP A 44 -3.15 -10.70 4.60
CA ASP A 44 -2.36 -9.45 4.56
C ASP A 44 -2.02 -8.97 3.14
N ALA A 45 -2.60 -9.56 2.09
CA ALA A 45 -2.41 -9.06 0.73
C ALA A 45 -3.25 -7.81 0.51
N VAL A 46 -2.61 -6.69 0.15
CA VAL A 46 -3.32 -5.50 -0.35
C VAL A 46 -4.14 -5.89 -1.58
N VAL A 47 -5.43 -5.54 -1.58
CA VAL A 47 -6.35 -5.71 -2.72
C VAL A 47 -6.69 -4.37 -3.37
N PHE A 48 -6.82 -3.32 -2.57
CA PHE A 48 -7.01 -1.95 -3.03
C PHE A 48 -6.31 -0.99 -2.07
N GLN A 49 -5.57 -0.02 -2.57
CA GLN A 49 -4.94 1.02 -1.76
C GLN A 49 -4.83 2.33 -2.55
N MET A 50 -5.00 3.46 -1.86
CA MET A 50 -4.92 4.81 -2.43
C MET A 50 -3.91 5.66 -1.65
N THR A 51 -2.79 5.99 -2.31
CA THR A 51 -1.62 6.64 -1.69
C THR A 51 -1.27 7.93 -2.45
N ALA A 52 -0.95 9.01 -1.72
CA ALA A 52 -0.45 10.24 -2.32
C ALA A 52 1.09 10.25 -2.32
N ILE A 53 1.69 10.12 -3.49
CA ILE A 53 3.16 10.05 -3.69
C ILE A 53 3.71 11.37 -4.25
N GLY A 54 4.99 11.66 -4.02
CA GLY A 54 5.65 12.89 -4.48
C GLY A 54 4.91 14.20 -4.14
N GLY A 55 5.01 15.18 -5.03
CA GLY A 55 4.58 16.56 -4.77
C GLY A 55 5.52 17.30 -3.82
N PHE A 56 5.22 18.56 -3.52
CA PHE A 56 6.07 19.39 -2.66
C PHE A 56 5.82 19.14 -1.16
N GLY A 57 6.91 18.97 -0.41
CA GLY A 57 6.91 18.76 1.03
C GLY A 57 8.32 18.54 1.58
N MET A 58 8.46 18.51 2.91
CA MET A 58 9.73 18.14 3.56
C MET A 58 10.04 16.65 3.28
N PRO A 59 11.30 16.26 3.04
CA PRO A 59 11.66 14.86 2.74
C PRO A 59 11.16 13.87 3.79
N SER A 60 11.29 14.21 5.08
CA SER A 60 10.70 13.46 6.19
C SER A 60 9.17 13.32 6.05
N ALA A 61 8.46 14.44 5.85
CA ALA A 61 7.00 14.45 5.77
C ALA A 61 6.46 13.68 4.55
N LEU A 62 7.21 13.63 3.44
CA LEU A 62 6.89 12.79 2.28
C LEU A 62 7.07 11.30 2.60
N ALA A 63 8.21 10.93 3.19
CA ALA A 63 8.51 9.56 3.64
C ALA A 63 7.53 9.04 4.72
N SER A 64 7.04 9.93 5.57
CA SER A 64 6.10 9.61 6.65
C SER A 64 4.65 9.44 6.19
N ARG A 65 4.34 9.65 4.90
CA ARG A 65 2.96 9.52 4.39
C ARG A 65 2.44 8.09 4.52
N ILE A 66 1.18 7.98 4.93
CA ILE A 66 0.43 6.74 5.03
C ILE A 66 -0.59 6.72 3.89
N PRO A 67 -0.88 5.56 3.28
CA PRO A 67 -2.01 5.43 2.37
C PRO A 67 -3.31 5.93 3.02
N SER A 68 -4.01 6.83 2.33
CA SER A 68 -5.28 7.40 2.79
C SER A 68 -6.38 6.35 2.98
N LEU A 69 -6.25 5.23 2.27
CA LEU A 69 -7.13 4.07 2.32
C LEU A 69 -6.32 2.83 1.91
N SER A 70 -6.40 1.76 2.71
CA SER A 70 -5.88 0.42 2.38
C SER A 70 -6.95 -0.63 2.69
N VAL A 71 -7.15 -1.57 1.76
CA VAL A 71 -8.05 -2.71 1.89
C VAL A 71 -7.26 -3.98 1.65
N TYR A 72 -7.47 -4.97 2.53
CA TYR A 72 -6.76 -6.25 2.55
C TYR A 72 -7.65 -7.42 2.11
N GLY A 73 -7.02 -8.54 1.75
CA GLY A 73 -7.69 -9.74 1.24
C GLY A 73 -8.67 -10.40 2.20
N ASP A 74 -8.55 -10.14 3.50
CA ASP A 74 -9.50 -10.57 4.53
C ASP A 74 -10.61 -9.55 4.85
N GLY A 75 -10.72 -8.48 4.06
CA GLY A 75 -11.74 -7.44 4.23
C GLY A 75 -11.41 -6.42 5.32
N ARG A 76 -10.21 -6.40 5.91
CA ARG A 76 -9.79 -5.25 6.74
C ARG A 76 -9.66 -4.00 5.86
N VAL A 77 -10.27 -2.91 6.32
CA VAL A 77 -10.10 -1.56 5.79
C VAL A 77 -9.35 -0.73 6.84
N ILE A 78 -8.26 -0.09 6.43
CA ILE A 78 -7.52 0.90 7.23
C ILE A 78 -7.56 2.24 6.53
N SER A 79 -7.94 3.30 7.25
CA SER A 79 -7.98 4.67 6.73
C SER A 79 -7.69 5.69 7.83
N GLU A 80 -7.41 6.93 7.45
CA GLU A 80 -7.39 8.04 8.41
C GLU A 80 -8.80 8.35 8.93
N GLY A 81 -8.92 8.48 10.25
CA GLY A 81 -10.11 8.92 10.96
C GLY A 81 -10.13 10.43 11.20
N PRO A 82 -11.26 10.98 11.70
CA PRO A 82 -11.40 12.42 11.95
C PRO A 82 -10.38 12.91 12.97
N THR A 83 -9.65 13.98 12.64
CA THR A 83 -8.74 14.66 13.58
C THR A 83 -9.41 15.87 14.22
N ILE A 84 -8.98 16.21 15.43
CA ILE A 84 -9.38 17.45 16.12
C ILE A 84 -8.46 18.60 15.73
N LEU A 85 -9.02 19.80 15.59
CA LEU A 85 -8.28 21.02 15.18
C LEU A 85 -7.45 21.59 16.34
N ILE A 86 -6.50 20.81 16.85
CA ILE A 86 -5.49 21.24 17.84
C ILE A 86 -4.16 21.48 17.15
N TYR A 87 -3.36 22.39 17.69
CA TYR A 87 -2.04 22.70 17.17
C TYR A 87 -1.03 22.91 18.33
N PRO A 88 0.14 22.22 18.30
CA PRO A 88 0.51 21.15 17.36
C PRO A 88 -0.36 19.90 17.49
N GLY A 89 -0.43 19.09 16.43
CA GLY A 89 -1.25 17.86 16.39
C GLY A 89 -0.65 16.69 17.20
N PRO A 90 -1.42 15.64 17.51
CA PRO A 90 -0.94 14.45 18.23
C PRO A 90 0.25 13.77 17.53
N ALA A 91 1.18 13.18 18.28
CA ALA A 91 2.39 12.58 17.70
C ALA A 91 2.14 11.37 16.78
N LEU A 92 0.96 10.74 16.85
CA LEU A 92 0.50 9.65 15.98
C LEU A 92 -0.73 10.07 15.16
N PRO A 93 -0.85 9.63 13.90
CA PRO A 93 -2.07 9.82 13.11
C PRO A 93 -3.23 8.98 13.68
N ASN A 94 -4.46 9.49 13.53
CA ASN A 94 -5.67 8.79 13.95
C ASN A 94 -6.05 7.72 12.90
N LEU A 95 -5.33 6.60 12.86
CA LEU A 95 -5.69 5.49 11.98
C LEU A 95 -6.84 4.65 12.55
N GLN A 96 -7.79 4.31 11.69
CA GLN A 96 -8.96 3.51 12.02
C GLN A 96 -8.96 2.20 11.24
N LEU A 97 -9.52 1.16 11.85
CA LEU A 97 -9.65 -0.20 11.32
C LEU A 97 -11.11 -0.66 11.45
N HIS A 98 -11.70 -1.14 10.36
CA HIS A 98 -12.98 -1.87 10.35
C HIS A 98 -12.98 -2.98 9.30
N PRO A 99 -13.80 -4.03 9.47
CA PRO A 99 -14.03 -5.02 8.43
C PRO A 99 -15.12 -4.56 7.45
N ILE A 100 -15.02 -5.02 6.20
CA ILE A 100 -16.11 -5.15 5.22
C ILE A 100 -16.40 -6.63 4.96
N ALA A 101 -17.50 -6.97 4.29
CA ALA A 101 -17.79 -8.35 3.95
C ALA A 101 -16.90 -8.84 2.79
N PRO A 102 -16.60 -10.15 2.66
CA PRO A 102 -15.82 -10.67 1.53
C PRO A 102 -16.41 -10.34 0.15
N GLU A 103 -17.74 -10.32 0.04
CA GLU A 103 -18.46 -9.88 -1.16
C GLU A 103 -18.27 -8.39 -1.49
N ASP A 104 -18.03 -7.55 -0.48
CA ASP A 104 -17.72 -6.13 -0.69
C ASP A 104 -16.30 -5.95 -1.27
N VAL A 105 -15.37 -6.88 -0.97
CA VAL A 105 -14.01 -6.87 -1.56
C VAL A 105 -14.06 -7.15 -3.06
N SER A 106 -14.81 -8.16 -3.50
CA SER A 106 -15.02 -8.41 -4.95
C SER A 106 -15.73 -7.23 -5.62
N THR A 107 -16.79 -6.72 -4.98
CA THR A 107 -17.53 -5.54 -5.45
C THR A 107 -16.63 -4.30 -5.59
N LEU A 108 -15.66 -4.11 -4.68
CA LEU A 108 -14.67 -3.04 -4.71
C LEU A 108 -13.74 -3.16 -5.92
N LEU A 109 -13.20 -4.36 -6.17
CA LEU A 109 -12.31 -4.62 -7.30
C LEU A 109 -13.03 -4.45 -8.65
N GLU A 110 -14.25 -4.96 -8.77
CA GLU A 110 -15.10 -4.75 -9.95
C GLU A 110 -15.37 -3.26 -10.18
N SER A 111 -15.73 -2.52 -9.12
CA SER A 111 -16.00 -1.08 -9.18
C SER A 111 -14.74 -0.26 -9.52
N ALA A 112 -13.57 -0.67 -9.03
CA ALA A 112 -12.29 -0.05 -9.33
C ALA A 112 -11.94 -0.21 -10.83
N ARG A 113 -12.05 -1.43 -11.37
CA ARG A 113 -11.87 -1.67 -12.82
C ARG A 113 -12.88 -0.89 -13.65
N ALA A 114 -14.15 -0.89 -13.26
CA ALA A 114 -15.19 -0.11 -13.92
C ALA A 114 -14.92 1.41 -13.88
N ALA A 115 -14.13 1.91 -12.91
CA ALA A 115 -13.66 3.30 -12.84
C ALA A 115 -12.37 3.57 -13.64
N GLY A 116 -11.83 2.57 -14.36
CA GLY A 116 -10.61 2.67 -15.16
C GLY A 116 -9.31 2.28 -14.44
N LEU A 117 -9.39 1.65 -13.26
CA LEU A 117 -8.23 1.13 -12.52
C LEU A 117 -7.90 -0.30 -12.94
N ASP A 118 -7.71 -0.49 -14.25
CA ASP A 118 -7.34 -1.74 -14.94
C ASP A 118 -6.10 -1.57 -15.85
N GLY A 119 -5.40 -0.44 -15.71
CA GLY A 119 -4.24 -0.05 -16.52
C GLY A 119 -4.54 0.31 -17.99
N ALA A 120 -5.79 0.18 -18.47
CA ALA A 120 -6.14 0.48 -19.86
C ALA A 120 -6.51 1.95 -20.10
N VAL A 121 -6.85 2.70 -19.05
CA VAL A 121 -7.28 4.10 -19.13
C VAL A 121 -6.13 5.08 -18.90
N ASP A 122 -5.90 5.95 -19.88
CA ASP A 122 -5.05 7.13 -19.71
C ASP A 122 -5.83 8.26 -19.01
N PHE A 123 -5.42 8.60 -17.79
CA PHE A 123 -5.99 9.71 -17.00
C PHE A 123 -5.33 11.07 -17.27
N GLY A 124 -4.27 11.12 -18.07
CA GLY A 124 -3.53 12.32 -18.43
C GLY A 124 -2.80 13.02 -17.29
N THR A 125 -1.87 13.89 -17.65
CA THR A 125 -1.09 14.73 -16.73
C THR A 125 -1.49 16.19 -16.89
N PRO A 126 -2.30 16.77 -15.97
CA PRO A 126 -2.63 18.18 -16.01
C PRO A 126 -1.40 19.04 -15.70
N ALA A 127 -1.36 20.27 -16.20
CA ALA A 127 -0.23 21.19 -16.00
C ALA A 127 -0.29 21.88 -14.62
N ILE A 128 -0.22 21.10 -13.54
CA ILE A 128 -0.21 21.58 -12.15
C ILE A 128 1.16 21.23 -11.55
N ALA A 129 1.97 22.25 -11.29
CA ALA A 129 3.26 22.08 -10.62
C ALA A 129 3.06 21.61 -9.17
N ASP A 130 4.03 20.84 -8.67
CA ASP A 130 4.19 20.51 -7.24
C ASP A 130 3.04 19.72 -6.58
N ALA A 131 1.98 19.40 -7.32
CA ALA A 131 0.88 18.54 -6.86
C ALA A 131 1.34 17.07 -6.71
N PRO A 132 0.82 16.34 -5.72
CA PRO A 132 1.09 14.91 -5.58
C PRO A 132 0.44 14.10 -6.71
N THR A 133 0.94 12.88 -6.88
CA THR A 133 0.27 11.85 -7.69
C THR A 133 -0.54 10.96 -6.78
N THR A 134 -1.79 10.66 -7.14
CA THR A 134 -2.57 9.61 -6.46
C THR A 134 -2.25 8.28 -7.12
N ARG A 135 -1.52 7.42 -6.42
CA ARG A 135 -1.27 6.04 -6.81
C ARG A 135 -2.39 5.15 -6.30
N PHE A 136 -3.01 4.41 -7.22
CA PHE A 136 -3.91 3.31 -6.90
C PHE A 136 -3.17 1.99 -7.06
N THR A 137 -3.14 1.18 -6.01
CA THR A 137 -2.64 -0.18 -6.04
C THR A 137 -3.84 -1.11 -6.04
N VAL A 138 -4.10 -1.83 -7.12
CA VAL A 138 -5.31 -2.67 -7.31
C VAL A 138 -4.91 -4.10 -7.65
N ARG A 139 -5.52 -5.09 -7.02
CA ARG A 139 -5.23 -6.50 -7.32
C ARG A 139 -5.96 -6.96 -8.57
N GLY A 140 -5.19 -7.29 -9.61
CA GLY A 140 -5.59 -7.97 -10.83
C GLY A 140 -5.58 -9.49 -10.69
N ALA A 141 -6.29 -10.17 -11.59
CA ALA A 141 -6.20 -11.63 -11.75
C ALA A 141 -4.76 -12.11 -12.06
N ASN A 142 -3.93 -11.23 -12.64
CA ASN A 142 -2.53 -11.50 -13.01
C ASN A 142 -1.49 -10.96 -12.01
N GLY A 143 -1.91 -10.44 -10.85
CA GLY A 143 -1.05 -9.78 -9.87
C GLY A 143 -1.48 -8.34 -9.58
N THR A 144 -0.65 -7.56 -8.89
CA THR A 144 -1.00 -6.18 -8.50
C THR A 144 -0.66 -5.17 -9.60
N GLU A 145 -1.63 -4.33 -9.94
CA GLU A 145 -1.52 -3.21 -10.87
C GLU A 145 -1.32 -1.91 -10.09
N GLN A 146 -0.47 -1.01 -10.60
CA GLN A 146 -0.30 0.35 -10.06
C GLN A 146 -0.70 1.38 -11.11
N ILE A 147 -1.66 2.23 -10.78
CA ILE A 147 -2.20 3.29 -11.65
C ILE A 147 -1.90 4.64 -10.99
N ASP A 148 -1.02 5.40 -11.61
CA ASP A 148 -0.61 6.73 -11.15
C ASP A 148 -1.44 7.82 -11.84
N VAL A 149 -2.18 8.61 -11.04
CA VAL A 149 -3.02 9.70 -11.53
C VAL A 149 -2.53 11.04 -10.96
N PRO A 150 -1.72 11.81 -11.72
CA PRO A 150 -1.18 13.08 -11.25
C PRO A 150 -2.28 14.10 -10.94
N ALA A 151 -2.17 14.78 -9.79
CA ALA A 151 -3.07 15.85 -9.35
C ALA A 151 -4.57 15.50 -9.39
N LEU A 152 -4.96 14.28 -8.97
CA LEU A 152 -6.36 13.83 -9.05
C LEU A 152 -7.31 14.74 -8.25
N THR A 153 -6.87 15.15 -7.06
CA THR A 153 -7.62 15.97 -6.10
C THR A 153 -7.57 17.45 -6.45
N GLU A 154 -6.41 17.93 -6.91
CA GLU A 154 -6.10 19.34 -7.16
C GLU A 154 -6.65 19.83 -8.51
N ALA A 155 -6.72 18.94 -9.52
CA ALA A 155 -7.14 19.31 -10.86
C ALA A 155 -8.66 19.54 -10.96
N SER A 156 -9.04 20.80 -11.20
CA SER A 156 -10.41 21.19 -11.57
C SER A 156 -10.89 20.47 -12.83
N ALA A 157 -12.21 20.47 -13.06
CA ALA A 157 -12.81 19.83 -14.23
C ALA A 157 -12.34 20.43 -15.58
N ASP A 158 -11.91 21.68 -15.58
CA ASP A 158 -11.42 22.45 -16.74
C ASP A 158 -9.88 22.53 -16.82
N ALA A 159 -9.14 21.85 -15.94
CA ALA A 159 -7.69 21.94 -15.84
C ALA A 159 -6.96 21.78 -17.20
N PRO A 160 -5.93 22.61 -17.47
CA PRO A 160 -5.17 22.55 -18.72
C PRO A 160 -4.29 21.31 -18.79
N GLY A 161 -3.97 20.88 -20.02
CA GLY A 161 -3.15 19.69 -20.29
C GLY A 161 -3.94 18.40 -20.49
N LEU A 162 -5.27 18.41 -20.32
CA LEU A 162 -6.12 17.22 -20.47
C LEU A 162 -6.99 17.25 -21.74
N THR A 163 -7.24 16.08 -22.33
CA THR A 163 -8.22 15.89 -23.41
C THR A 163 -9.66 15.91 -22.87
N ALA A 164 -10.66 15.76 -23.74
CA ALA A 164 -12.06 15.59 -23.29
C ALA A 164 -12.25 14.24 -22.60
N ASP A 165 -11.70 13.17 -23.17
CA ASP A 165 -11.85 11.79 -22.69
C ASP A 165 -11.14 11.59 -21.34
N GLN A 166 -9.91 12.12 -21.19
CA GLN A 166 -9.19 12.14 -19.90
C GLN A 166 -10.00 12.87 -18.82
N ARG A 167 -10.67 13.98 -19.15
CA ARG A 167 -11.54 14.71 -18.20
C ARG A 167 -12.78 13.92 -17.82
N ALA A 168 -13.37 13.17 -18.75
CA ALA A 168 -14.48 12.25 -18.45
C ALA A 168 -14.00 11.11 -17.53
N ALA A 169 -12.91 10.43 -17.87
CA ALA A 169 -12.32 9.35 -17.07
C ALA A 169 -11.97 9.80 -15.63
N ARG A 170 -11.29 10.94 -15.46
CA ARG A 170 -11.00 11.51 -14.13
C ARG A 170 -12.26 11.87 -13.35
N THR A 171 -13.34 12.24 -14.02
CA THR A 171 -14.62 12.55 -13.36
C THR A 171 -15.30 11.27 -12.87
N GLN A 172 -15.27 10.20 -13.66
CA GLN A 172 -15.72 8.86 -13.25
C GLN A 172 -14.89 8.30 -12.09
N LEU A 173 -13.56 8.40 -12.16
CA LEU A 173 -12.66 7.97 -11.09
C LEU A 173 -12.92 8.74 -9.78
N ARG A 174 -13.10 10.06 -9.83
CA ARG A 174 -13.45 10.86 -8.64
C ARG A 174 -14.83 10.49 -8.08
N ALA A 175 -15.80 10.18 -8.93
CA ALA A 175 -17.11 9.71 -8.47
C ALA A 175 -17.00 8.36 -7.74
N PHE A 176 -16.16 7.45 -8.22
CA PHE A 176 -15.83 6.19 -7.52
C PHE A 176 -15.12 6.44 -6.18
N VAL A 177 -14.05 7.24 -6.15
CA VAL A 177 -13.33 7.57 -4.90
C VAL A 177 -14.26 8.21 -3.87
N ALA A 178 -15.15 9.13 -4.30
CA ALA A 178 -16.14 9.73 -3.42
C ALA A 178 -17.24 8.76 -2.96
N SER A 179 -17.58 7.74 -3.76
CA SER A 179 -18.54 6.72 -3.32
C SER A 179 -17.95 5.80 -2.26
N LEU A 180 -16.65 5.48 -2.33
CA LEU A 180 -15.97 4.67 -1.31
C LEU A 180 -16.03 5.29 0.09
N THR A 181 -15.83 6.61 0.19
CA THR A 181 -15.68 7.35 1.45
C THR A 181 -16.95 8.05 1.95
N SER A 182 -18.06 7.91 1.24
CA SER A 182 -19.36 8.45 1.67
C SER A 182 -19.92 7.70 2.89
N ASP A 183 -20.78 8.36 3.69
CA ASP A 183 -21.40 7.78 4.91
C ASP A 183 -22.18 6.46 4.67
N SER A 184 -22.55 6.19 3.42
CA SER A 184 -23.23 4.97 2.96
C SER A 184 -22.46 4.27 1.83
N GLY A 185 -21.15 4.50 1.75
CA GLY A 185 -20.25 3.91 0.76
C GLY A 185 -19.97 2.44 1.01
N LEU A 186 -19.39 1.78 0.00
CA LEU A 186 -19.00 0.36 0.09
C LEU A 186 -18.01 0.09 1.23
N LEU A 187 -17.20 1.09 1.59
CA LEU A 187 -16.21 0.99 2.67
C LEU A 187 -16.64 1.71 3.94
N ALA A 188 -17.91 2.13 4.05
CA ALA A 188 -18.42 2.79 5.24
C ALA A 188 -18.61 1.80 6.40
N PRO A 189 -18.18 2.12 7.64
CA PRO A 189 -18.39 1.23 8.78
C PRO A 189 -19.89 0.98 9.05
N THR A 190 -20.32 -0.28 9.02
CA THR A 190 -21.70 -0.64 9.35
C THR A 190 -21.99 -0.45 10.84
N LYS A 191 -23.16 0.12 11.16
CA LYS A 191 -23.45 0.73 12.46
C LYS A 191 -23.76 -0.28 13.58
N ALA A 192 -22.75 -0.99 14.07
CA ALA A 192 -22.73 -1.67 15.38
C ALA A 192 -21.29 -1.96 15.87
N ASP A 193 -20.40 -2.38 14.96
CA ASP A 193 -18.98 -2.66 15.22
C ASP A 193 -18.09 -1.54 14.66
N SER A 194 -18.41 -0.31 15.08
CA SER A 194 -17.78 0.95 14.65
C SER A 194 -16.25 0.86 14.57
N ALA A 195 -15.69 1.47 13.52
CA ALA A 195 -14.26 1.65 13.28
C ALA A 195 -13.45 1.86 14.58
N LYS A 196 -12.49 0.96 14.80
CA LYS A 196 -11.68 0.87 16.02
C LYS A 196 -10.32 1.53 15.74
N PRO A 197 -9.63 2.10 16.73
CA PRO A 197 -8.25 2.56 16.55
C PRO A 197 -7.37 1.43 16.02
N TYR A 198 -6.61 1.69 14.95
CA TYR A 198 -5.59 0.76 14.48
C TYR A 198 -4.44 0.74 15.48
N VAL A 199 -4.07 -0.46 15.94
CA VAL A 199 -2.94 -0.66 16.86
C VAL A 199 -1.79 -1.30 16.07
N PRO A 200 -0.75 -0.54 15.69
CA PRO A 200 0.36 -1.06 14.92
C PRO A 200 1.21 -2.04 15.73
N THR A 201 1.77 -3.05 15.06
CA THR A 201 2.80 -3.95 15.60
C THR A 201 4.22 -3.49 15.30
N VAL A 202 4.37 -2.47 14.44
CA VAL A 202 5.62 -1.82 14.06
C VAL A 202 5.36 -0.33 13.81
N VAL A 203 6.26 0.55 14.26
CA VAL A 203 6.27 1.98 13.91
C VAL A 203 7.62 2.32 13.29
N ALA A 204 7.60 3.00 12.15
CA ALA A 204 8.78 3.69 11.64
C ALA A 204 8.86 5.09 12.28
N GLY A 205 10.01 5.42 12.85
CA GLY A 205 10.36 6.79 13.21
C GLY A 205 11.21 7.39 12.10
N VAL A 206 10.69 8.39 11.37
CA VAL A 206 11.43 9.13 10.36
C VAL A 206 12.04 10.38 11.00
N VAL A 207 13.34 10.58 10.82
CA VAL A 207 14.18 11.37 11.73
C VAL A 207 14.94 12.48 11.01
N GLU A 208 14.82 13.69 11.54
CA GLU A 208 15.62 14.85 11.15
C GLU A 208 16.18 15.55 12.41
N PRO A 209 17.31 16.27 12.33
CA PRO A 209 17.81 17.09 13.45
C PRO A 209 16.73 18.06 13.95
N PHE A 210 16.54 18.16 15.27
CA PHE A 210 15.51 19.05 15.81
C PHE A 210 15.81 20.53 15.50
N SER A 211 14.75 21.28 15.19
CA SER A 211 14.80 22.74 15.18
C SER A 211 13.46 23.30 15.65
N ASP A 212 13.47 24.20 16.63
CA ASP A 212 12.29 24.93 17.08
C ASP A 212 12.08 26.19 16.23
N ALA A 213 11.77 26.00 14.95
CA ALA A 213 11.62 27.09 13.98
C ALA A 213 10.48 28.06 14.33
N GLU A 214 9.48 27.57 15.08
CA GLU A 214 8.27 28.30 15.48
C GLU A 214 8.34 28.83 16.92
N GLY A 215 9.36 28.45 17.71
CA GLY A 215 9.52 28.88 19.10
C GLY A 215 8.46 28.30 20.05
N LEU A 216 7.98 27.09 19.77
CA LEU A 216 6.88 26.44 20.49
C LEU A 216 7.29 25.90 21.86
N GLY A 217 8.59 25.76 22.13
CA GLY A 217 9.11 25.44 23.47
C GLY A 217 8.57 24.14 24.06
N GLN A 218 8.31 23.13 23.22
CA GLN A 218 7.82 21.83 23.67
C GLN A 218 8.85 21.13 24.59
N PRO A 219 8.41 20.41 25.63
CA PRO A 219 9.32 19.69 26.53
C PRO A 219 10.02 18.54 25.79
N GLU A 220 11.29 18.31 26.12
CA GLU A 220 12.05 17.17 25.61
C GLU A 220 11.51 15.84 26.14
N VAL A 221 11.47 14.84 25.26
CA VAL A 221 10.96 13.51 25.52
C VAL A 221 12.09 12.50 25.28
N ALA A 222 12.28 11.54 26.18
CA ALA A 222 13.28 10.49 25.97
C ALA A 222 12.83 9.51 24.88
N TRP A 223 13.68 9.25 23.89
CA TRP A 223 13.39 8.26 22.85
C TRP A 223 13.50 6.83 23.42
N PRO A 224 12.47 5.97 23.30
CA PRO A 224 12.46 4.63 23.89
C PRO A 224 12.90 3.51 22.93
N GLY A 225 13.24 3.83 21.67
CA GLY A 225 13.58 2.85 20.63
C GLY A 225 15.07 2.83 20.24
N PRO A 226 15.40 2.30 19.04
CA PRO A 226 16.78 2.23 18.55
C PRO A 226 17.44 3.61 18.41
N THR A 227 18.77 3.68 18.54
CA THR A 227 19.57 4.93 18.43
C THR A 227 19.21 5.75 17.20
N LEU A 228 18.88 7.02 17.41
CA LEU A 228 18.59 7.98 16.35
C LEU A 228 19.89 8.53 15.73
N PRO A 229 19.93 8.79 14.41
CA PRO A 229 18.79 8.85 13.50
C PRO A 229 18.47 7.55 12.74
N GLY A 230 19.23 6.46 12.96
CA GLY A 230 19.14 5.25 12.15
C GLY A 230 19.82 5.36 10.78
N GLU A 231 19.46 4.47 9.87
CA GLU A 231 19.98 4.46 8.49
C GLU A 231 19.24 5.49 7.61
N PRO A 232 19.89 6.08 6.59
CA PRO A 232 19.24 7.03 5.69
C PRO A 232 18.18 6.33 4.83
N LEU A 233 17.02 6.97 4.69
CA LEU A 233 15.89 6.46 3.94
C LEU A 233 16.00 6.82 2.45
N GLY A 234 16.05 5.81 1.58
CA GLY A 234 16.11 5.97 0.13
C GLY A 234 17.52 6.31 -0.36
N ALA A 235 17.84 7.60 -0.46
CA ALA A 235 19.17 8.07 -0.87
C ALA A 235 20.05 8.39 0.35
N ASP A 236 21.38 8.41 0.17
CA ASP A 236 22.37 8.71 1.23
C ASP A 236 22.15 10.07 1.95
N THR A 237 21.37 10.97 1.35
CA THR A 237 21.02 12.29 1.90
C THR A 237 19.54 12.39 2.35
N GLY A 238 18.84 11.27 2.46
CA GLY A 238 17.47 11.21 2.98
C GLY A 238 17.39 11.44 4.49
N PRO A 239 16.17 11.57 5.05
CA PRO A 239 15.98 11.55 6.50
C PRO A 239 16.44 10.20 7.06
N GLY A 240 16.87 10.16 8.32
CA GLY A 240 17.14 8.88 8.98
C GLY A 240 15.84 8.11 9.24
N CYS A 241 15.91 6.80 9.38
CA CYS A 241 14.76 6.00 9.80
C CYS A 241 15.16 4.87 10.76
N VAL A 242 14.33 4.69 11.79
CA VAL A 242 14.41 3.56 12.74
C VAL A 242 13.09 2.79 12.77
N THR A 243 13.18 1.46 12.84
CA THR A 243 12.01 0.56 12.95
C THR A 243 11.84 0.13 14.41
N VAL A 244 10.72 0.49 15.04
CA VAL A 244 10.45 0.22 16.47
C VAL A 244 9.42 -0.89 16.61
N THR A 245 9.74 -1.90 17.43
CA THR A 245 8.93 -3.11 17.63
C THR A 245 8.93 -3.55 19.09
N GLY A 246 8.16 -4.60 19.42
CA GLY A 246 8.26 -5.30 20.71
C GLY A 246 7.97 -4.41 21.93
N ALA A 247 8.83 -4.48 22.95
CA ALA A 247 8.64 -3.73 24.21
C ALA A 247 8.90 -2.23 24.07
N GLU A 248 9.83 -1.84 23.20
CA GLU A 248 10.14 -0.44 22.87
C GLU A 248 8.92 0.23 22.23
N LEU A 249 8.24 -0.47 21.32
CA LEU A 249 7.01 0.01 20.68
C LEU A 249 5.90 0.30 21.70
N GLN A 250 5.70 -0.56 22.70
CA GLN A 250 4.66 -0.31 23.72
C GLN A 250 4.97 0.95 24.54
N THR A 251 6.24 1.19 24.84
CA THR A 251 6.69 2.42 25.49
C THR A 251 6.47 3.63 24.58
N LEU A 252 6.85 3.51 23.30
CA LEU A 252 6.66 4.54 22.28
C LEU A 252 5.19 4.93 22.10
N LEU A 253 4.29 3.97 21.95
CA LEU A 253 2.85 4.23 21.78
C LEU A 253 2.24 4.91 23.01
N ALA A 254 2.64 4.48 24.22
CA ALA A 254 2.18 5.11 25.46
C ALA A 254 2.69 6.56 25.57
N THR A 255 3.97 6.81 25.26
CA THR A 255 4.54 8.16 25.26
C THR A 255 3.92 9.05 24.17
N ALA A 256 3.74 8.53 22.96
CA ALA A 256 3.18 9.26 21.83
C ALA A 256 1.70 9.64 22.00
N ALA A 257 0.96 8.91 22.83
CA ALA A 257 -0.41 9.28 23.21
C ALA A 257 -0.48 10.56 24.09
N GLU A 258 0.63 10.96 24.72
CA GLU A 258 0.73 12.14 25.58
C GLU A 258 1.53 13.29 24.94
N THR A 259 2.05 13.12 23.72
CA THR A 259 2.92 14.09 23.03
C THR A 259 2.36 14.56 21.68
N THR A 260 3.00 15.58 21.12
CA THR A 260 2.63 16.18 19.82
C THR A 260 3.72 15.92 18.78
N VAL A 261 3.41 16.14 17.49
CA VAL A 261 4.40 16.09 16.38
C VAL A 261 5.57 17.08 16.55
N ALA A 262 5.43 18.07 17.42
CA ALA A 262 6.45 19.09 17.70
C ALA A 262 7.35 18.75 18.91
N ALA A 263 7.15 17.60 19.56
CA ALA A 263 7.95 17.20 20.72
C ALA A 263 9.40 16.86 20.30
N PRO A 264 10.43 17.52 20.87
CA PRO A 264 11.82 17.14 20.65
C PRO A 264 12.14 15.80 21.33
N TRP A 265 12.50 14.79 20.53
CA TRP A 265 12.90 13.47 21.03
C TRP A 265 14.41 13.41 21.26
N THR A 266 14.83 12.92 22.42
CA THR A 266 16.24 12.89 22.82
C THR A 266 16.83 11.48 22.73
N SER A 267 17.97 11.37 22.05
CA SER A 267 18.74 10.12 21.87
C SER A 267 20.23 10.46 21.76
N ASP A 268 21.08 9.74 22.51
CA ASP A 268 22.53 9.96 22.61
C ASP A 268 22.96 11.43 22.82
N GLY A 269 22.21 12.14 23.69
CA GLY A 269 22.47 13.53 24.05
C GLY A 269 22.20 14.55 22.93
N LYS A 270 21.45 14.15 21.90
CA LYS A 270 20.99 15.00 20.80
C LYS A 270 19.46 15.01 20.75
N SER A 271 18.91 16.12 20.28
CA SER A 271 17.46 16.31 20.12
C SER A 271 17.08 16.19 18.63
N TRP A 272 15.98 15.50 18.37
CA TRP A 272 15.53 15.10 17.04
C TRP A 272 14.05 15.41 16.83
N THR A 273 13.70 15.82 15.61
CA THR A 273 12.32 15.76 15.14
C THR A 273 12.08 14.33 14.65
N VAL A 274 11.09 13.64 15.22
CA VAL A 274 10.73 12.28 14.82
C VAL A 274 9.26 12.25 14.43
N GLN A 275 8.99 11.90 13.19
CA GLN A 275 7.64 11.65 12.68
C GLN A 275 7.33 10.17 12.85
N LEU A 276 6.26 9.86 13.60
CA LEU A 276 5.88 8.50 13.92
C LEU A 276 4.87 8.00 12.88
N ARG A 277 5.31 7.03 12.07
CA ARG A 277 4.51 6.38 11.04
C ARG A 277 4.20 4.94 11.46
N PRO A 278 2.99 4.65 11.96
CA PRO A 278 2.47 3.28 12.01
C PRO A 278 2.70 2.56 10.68
N LEU A 279 3.27 1.36 10.72
CA LEU A 279 3.31 0.49 9.54
C LEU A 279 2.00 -0.26 9.42
N LEU A 280 1.55 -0.46 8.18
CA LEU A 280 0.36 -1.24 7.85
C LEU A 280 0.69 -2.75 7.75
N PRO A 281 -0.30 -3.67 7.71
CA PRO A 281 -0.04 -5.12 7.71
C PRO A 281 0.89 -5.67 6.61
N ASP A 282 1.00 -4.99 5.47
CA ASP A 282 1.91 -5.33 4.37
C ASP A 282 3.32 -4.71 4.50
N GLU A 283 3.53 -3.85 5.48
CA GLU A 283 4.78 -3.12 5.73
C GLU A 283 5.50 -3.68 6.98
N THR A 284 6.82 -3.80 6.91
CA THR A 284 7.64 -4.51 7.90
C THR A 284 8.75 -3.68 8.51
N SER A 285 9.25 -2.68 7.78
CA SER A 285 10.39 -1.86 8.18
C SER A 285 10.41 -0.50 7.50
N CYS A 286 11.38 0.34 7.88
CA CYS A 286 11.75 1.55 7.15
C CYS A 286 11.95 1.34 5.64
N GLY A 287 12.41 0.15 5.19
CA GLY A 287 12.64 -0.11 3.77
C GLY A 287 11.38 0.01 2.90
N ASP A 288 10.20 -0.25 3.48
CA ASP A 288 8.93 -0.25 2.77
C ASP A 288 8.43 1.18 2.47
N LEU A 289 8.91 2.18 3.22
CA LEU A 289 8.59 3.60 2.98
C LEU A 289 9.22 4.12 1.68
N VAL A 290 10.32 3.53 1.21
CA VAL A 290 11.00 3.94 -0.04
C VAL A 290 10.15 3.60 -1.28
N VAL A 291 9.32 2.56 -1.21
CA VAL A 291 8.46 2.11 -2.31
C VAL A 291 7.22 3.00 -2.47
N ASN A 292 6.88 3.75 -1.42
CA ASN A 292 5.71 4.61 -1.32
C ASN A 292 6.01 6.12 -1.52
N GLY A 293 7.26 6.48 -1.85
CA GLY A 293 7.72 7.87 -2.08
C GLY A 293 7.44 8.41 -3.48
#